data_AF-A0A850LVH3-F1
#
_entry.id   AF-A0A850LVH3-F1
#
_cell.length_a   1.000
_cell.length_b   1.000
_cell.length_c   1.000
_cell.angle_alpha   90.00
_cell.angle_beta   90.00
_cell.angle_gamma   90.00
#
_symmetry.space_group_name_H-M   'P 1'
#
loop_
_entity.id
_entity.type
_entity.pdbx_description
1 polymer ?
#
loop_
_entity_poly.entity_id
_entity_poly.type
_entity_poly.pdbx_seq_one_letter_code
_entity_poly.pdbx_strand_id
1 'polypeptide(L)'
;MTCQEFNNLMFDYTEGILPSKQRKAIEAHLQQCHKCKIAFYQYKDIVQKLHQLPNLKCPDTVVEKVFNSIPITETKIPLSTKIYQTISRRLSWKIRFAMGVAVVIIFSILVFYPGHEKIEYDQQIYTIEEIEKAKKDVELA
;
A
#
# COMPACT_ATOMS: atom_id res chain seq x y z
N MET A 1 -19.92 7.38 -4.57
CA MET A 1 -18.84 7.79 -5.49
C MET A 1 -19.44 8.33 -6.76
N THR A 2 -18.71 9.20 -7.43
CA THR A 2 -19.05 9.74 -8.74
C THR A 2 -18.58 8.80 -9.86
N CYS A 3 -19.09 8.99 -11.08
CA CYS A 3 -18.62 8.22 -12.25
C CYS A 3 -17.14 8.48 -12.57
N GLN A 4 -16.65 9.70 -12.27
CA GLN A 4 -15.25 10.07 -12.50
C GLN A 4 -14.32 9.37 -11.50
N GLU A 5 -14.71 9.33 -10.23
CA GLU A 5 -13.99 8.55 -9.20
C GLU A 5 -13.94 7.06 -9.55
N PHE A 6 -15.06 6.50 -10.04
CA PHE A 6 -15.10 5.12 -10.51
C PHE A 6 -14.07 4.87 -11.63
N ASN A 7 -14.03 5.73 -12.65
CA ASN A 7 -13.10 5.55 -13.77
C ASN A 7 -11.63 5.59 -13.34
N ASN A 8 -11.28 6.46 -12.38
CA ASN A 8 -9.92 6.55 -11.87
C ASN A 8 -9.50 5.31 -11.08
N LEU A 9 -10.46 4.65 -10.41
CA LEU A 9 -10.20 3.48 -9.56
C LEU A 9 -10.48 2.15 -10.27
N MET A 10 -11.01 2.17 -11.49
CA MET A 10 -11.46 0.97 -12.19
C MET A 10 -10.32 -0.02 -12.45
N PHE A 11 -9.15 0.48 -12.84
CA PHE A 11 -7.97 -0.35 -13.12
C PHE A 11 -7.50 -1.07 -11.84
N ASP A 12 -7.28 -0.32 -10.77
CA ASP A 12 -6.86 -0.85 -9.48
C ASP A 12 -7.88 -1.83 -8.89
N TYR A 13 -9.17 -1.62 -9.16
CA TYR A 13 -10.23 -2.56 -8.80
C TYR A 13 -10.07 -3.89 -9.53
N THR A 14 -9.75 -3.86 -10.81
CA THR A 14 -9.59 -5.08 -11.63
C THR A 14 -8.33 -5.85 -11.31
N GLU A 15 -7.26 -5.16 -10.88
CA GLU A 15 -6.02 -5.76 -10.39
C GLU A 15 -6.12 -6.25 -8.93
N GLY A 16 -7.22 -5.97 -8.24
CA GLY A 16 -7.47 -6.43 -6.87
C GLY A 16 -6.64 -5.71 -5.79
N ILE A 17 -6.02 -4.59 -6.12
CA ILE A 17 -5.12 -3.84 -5.22
C ILE A 17 -5.84 -2.81 -4.34
N LEU A 18 -7.13 -2.54 -4.61
CA LEU A 18 -7.89 -1.57 -3.82
C LEU A 18 -8.21 -2.04 -2.38
N PRO A 19 -8.13 -1.14 -1.38
CA PRO A 19 -8.65 -1.35 -0.03
C PRO A 19 -10.14 -1.73 -0.01
N SER A 20 -10.54 -2.53 0.99
CA SER A 20 -11.91 -3.06 1.15
C SER A 20 -13.00 -1.98 1.10
N LYS A 21 -12.77 -0.80 1.70
CA LYS A 21 -13.73 0.32 1.70
C LYS A 21 -14.02 0.84 0.29
N GLN A 22 -12.97 1.05 -0.51
CA GLN A 22 -13.10 1.56 -1.88
C GLN A 22 -13.71 0.50 -2.81
N ARG A 23 -13.35 -0.76 -2.60
CA ARG A 23 -13.94 -1.90 -3.32
C ARG A 23 -15.46 -1.98 -3.16
N LYS A 24 -15.95 -1.92 -1.91
CA LYS A 24 -17.39 -1.89 -1.61
C LYS A 24 -18.08 -0.69 -2.25
N ALA A 25 -17.42 0.46 -2.26
CA ALA A 25 -17.98 1.66 -2.87
C ALA A 25 -18.11 1.50 -4.40
N ILE A 26 -17.15 0.84 -5.06
CA ILE A 26 -17.23 0.52 -6.50
C ILE A 26 -18.36 -0.46 -6.76
N GLU A 27 -18.45 -1.53 -5.98
CA GLU A 27 -19.51 -2.52 -6.11
C GLU A 27 -20.90 -1.89 -5.96
N ALA A 28 -21.08 -1.02 -4.97
CA ALA A 28 -22.31 -0.26 -4.80
C ALA A 28 -22.61 0.64 -6.01
N HIS A 29 -21.60 1.32 -6.56
CA HIS A 29 -21.77 2.16 -7.75
C HIS A 29 -22.14 1.34 -8.99
N LEU A 30 -21.54 0.17 -9.20
CA LEU A 30 -21.87 -0.72 -10.30
C LEU A 30 -23.30 -1.27 -10.22
N GLN A 31 -23.88 -1.38 -9.02
CA GLN A 31 -25.29 -1.75 -8.86
C GLN A 31 -26.25 -0.59 -9.23
N GLN A 32 -25.83 0.65 -8.99
CA GLN A 32 -26.69 1.83 -9.16
C GLN A 32 -26.53 2.52 -10.52
N CYS A 33 -25.33 2.49 -11.11
CA CYS A 33 -25.01 3.21 -12.34
C CYS A 33 -24.90 2.25 -13.53
N HIS A 34 -25.95 2.23 -14.35
CA HIS A 34 -25.99 1.36 -15.54
C HIS A 34 -24.87 1.67 -16.55
N LYS A 35 -24.54 2.96 -16.74
CA LYS A 35 -23.48 3.39 -17.66
C LYS A 35 -22.11 2.84 -17.27
N CYS A 36 -21.73 2.98 -16.00
CA CYS A 36 -20.46 2.45 -15.48
C CYS A 36 -20.44 0.92 -15.48
N LYS A 37 -21.59 0.28 -15.22
CA LYS A 37 -21.73 -1.18 -15.33
C LYS A 37 -21.43 -1.69 -16.74
N ILE A 38 -22.00 -1.05 -17.77
CA ILE A 38 -21.72 -1.42 -19.18
C ILE A 38 -20.23 -1.24 -19.49
N ALA A 39 -19.66 -0.07 -19.18
CA ALA A 39 -18.25 0.21 -19.44
C ALA A 39 -17.32 -0.80 -18.76
N PHE A 40 -17.63 -1.17 -17.52
CA PHE A 40 -16.88 -2.18 -16.78
C PHE A 40 -16.91 -3.56 -17.44
N TYR A 41 -18.08 -4.01 -17.91
CA TYR A 41 -18.18 -5.31 -18.60
C TYR A 41 -17.48 -5.31 -19.95
N GLN A 42 -17.54 -4.19 -20.69
CA GLN A 42 -16.78 -4.03 -21.95
C GLN A 42 -15.28 -4.11 -21.70
N TYR A 43 -14.78 -3.43 -20.66
CA TYR A 43 -13.39 -3.53 -20.25
C TYR A 43 -13.01 -4.98 -19.91
N LYS A 44 -13.82 -5.67 -19.09
CA LYS A 44 -13.58 -7.08 -18.73
C LYS A 44 -13.55 -8.01 -19.94
N ASP A 45 -14.44 -7.81 -20.90
CA ASP A 45 -14.48 -8.59 -22.14
C ASP A 45 -13.19 -8.42 -22.96
N ILE A 46 -12.68 -7.18 -23.08
CA ILE A 46 -11.41 -6.89 -23.75
C ILE A 46 -10.26 -7.61 -23.05
N VAL A 47 -10.14 -7.46 -21.72
CA VAL A 47 -9.08 -8.13 -20.93
C VAL A 47 -9.16 -9.65 -21.11
N GLN A 48 -10.35 -10.23 -21.02
CA GLN A 48 -10.54 -11.67 -21.22
C GLN A 48 -10.08 -12.12 -22.61
N LYS A 49 -10.39 -11.37 -23.67
CA LYS A 49 -9.93 -11.67 -25.03
C LYS A 49 -8.41 -11.56 -25.16
N LEU A 50 -7.79 -10.57 -24.52
CA LEU A 50 -6.33 -10.45 -24.50
C LEU A 50 -5.66 -11.64 -23.81
N HIS A 51 -6.26 -12.16 -22.73
CA HIS A 51 -5.76 -13.34 -22.02
C HIS A 51 -5.91 -14.65 -22.83
N GLN A 52 -6.75 -14.66 -23.87
CA GLN A 52 -6.90 -15.82 -24.77
C GLN A 52 -5.86 -15.84 -25.90
N LEU A 53 -5.04 -14.78 -26.03
CA LEU A 53 -4.00 -14.74 -27.03
C LEU A 53 -2.98 -15.87 -26.80
N PRO A 54 -2.45 -16.49 -27.88
CA PRO A 54 -1.47 -17.55 -27.74
C PRO A 54 -0.22 -17.02 -27.05
N ASN A 55 0.31 -17.79 -26.10
CA ASN A 55 1.59 -17.48 -25.48
C ASN A 55 2.70 -17.76 -26.51
N LEU A 56 3.29 -16.70 -27.05
CA LEU A 56 4.40 -16.79 -27.99
C LEU A 56 5.69 -17.01 -27.21
N LYS A 57 6.42 -18.09 -27.53
CA LYS A 57 7.75 -18.30 -26.99
C LYS A 57 8.66 -17.17 -27.46
N CYS A 58 9.27 -16.45 -26.52
CA CYS A 58 10.31 -15.47 -26.83
C CYS A 58 11.53 -16.17 -27.44
N PRO A 59 12.09 -15.71 -28.58
CA PRO A 59 13.31 -16.26 -29.15
C PRO A 59 14.48 -16.15 -28.17
N ASP A 60 15.27 -17.20 -28.05
CA ASP A 60 16.37 -17.29 -27.08
C ASP A 60 17.41 -16.16 -27.29
N THR A 61 17.60 -15.72 -28.54
CA THR A 61 18.49 -14.59 -28.90
C THR A 61 18.08 -13.26 -28.26
N VAL A 62 16.78 -13.02 -28.08
CA VAL A 62 16.27 -11.79 -27.44
C VAL A 62 16.48 -11.87 -25.94
N VAL A 63 16.21 -13.04 -25.36
CA VAL A 63 16.40 -13.31 -23.93
C VAL A 63 17.85 -13.06 -23.52
N GLU A 64 18.81 -13.63 -24.25
CA GLU A 64 20.25 -13.42 -24.01
C GLU A 64 20.65 -11.95 -24.13
N LYS A 65 20.15 -11.26 -25.16
CA LYS A 65 20.46 -9.84 -25.36
C LYS A 65 19.92 -8.98 -24.22
N VAL A 66 18.72 -9.27 -23.72
CA VAL A 66 18.14 -8.57 -22.56
C VAL A 66 18.97 -8.82 -21.31
N PHE A 67 19.31 -10.08 -21.02
CA PHE A 67 20.15 -10.40 -19.85
C PHE A 67 21.52 -9.73 -19.90
N ASN A 68 22.15 -9.67 -21.07
CA ASN A 68 23.44 -9.01 -21.24
C ASN A 68 23.35 -7.46 -21.19
N SER A 69 22.15 -6.90 -21.39
CA SER A 69 21.92 -5.44 -21.38
C SER A 69 21.53 -4.91 -20.00
N ILE A 70 21.19 -5.79 -19.05
CA ILE A 70 20.88 -5.38 -17.67
C ILE A 70 22.21 -5.25 -16.91
N PRO A 71 22.62 -4.04 -16.48
CA PRO A 71 23.78 -3.91 -15.62
C PRO A 71 23.46 -4.64 -14.32
N ILE A 72 24.15 -5.75 -14.08
CA ILE A 72 24.11 -6.44 -12.79
C ILE A 72 24.86 -5.53 -11.82
N THR A 73 24.13 -4.56 -11.26
CA THR A 73 24.64 -3.80 -10.13
C THR A 73 24.70 -4.81 -9.01
N GLU A 74 25.90 -5.38 -8.76
CA GLU A 74 26.16 -6.11 -7.54
C GLU A 74 25.87 -5.15 -6.39
N THR A 75 24.64 -5.18 -5.88
CA THR A 75 24.31 -4.59 -4.60
C THR A 75 25.16 -5.36 -3.62
N LYS A 76 26.32 -4.80 -3.26
CA LYS A 76 27.14 -5.27 -2.15
C LYS A 76 26.22 -5.21 -0.93
N ILE A 77 25.56 -6.32 -0.63
CA ILE A 77 24.78 -6.47 0.58
C ILE A 77 25.79 -6.19 1.69
N PRO A 78 25.64 -5.11 2.49
CA PRO A 78 26.63 -4.80 3.49
C PRO A 78 26.75 -6.02 4.40
N LEU A 79 27.99 -6.43 4.63
CA LEU A 79 28.43 -7.58 5.41
C LEU A 79 28.11 -7.42 6.92
N SER A 80 26.99 -6.79 7.28
CA SER A 80 26.57 -6.51 8.65
C SER A 80 25.84 -7.69 9.31
N THR A 81 25.61 -8.78 8.58
CA THR A 81 25.07 -10.04 9.14
C THR A 81 25.99 -10.71 10.16
N LYS A 82 27.28 -10.33 10.24
CA LYS A 82 28.20 -10.82 11.29
C LYS A 82 28.00 -10.16 12.66
N ILE A 83 27.37 -8.99 12.73
CA ILE A 83 27.12 -8.31 14.01
C ILE A 83 25.98 -8.98 14.77
N TYR A 84 24.92 -9.40 14.08
CA TYR A 84 23.76 -10.04 14.70
C TYR A 84 24.07 -11.46 15.24
N GLN A 85 24.96 -12.22 14.57
CA GLN A 85 25.36 -13.55 15.03
C GLN A 85 26.26 -13.55 16.28
N THR A 86 27.00 -12.46 16.51
CA THR A 86 27.89 -12.35 17.68
C THR A 86 27.14 -11.80 18.91
N ILE A 87 26.20 -10.88 18.69
CA ILE A 87 25.33 -10.33 19.75
C ILE A 87 24.30 -11.37 20.24
N SER A 88 23.74 -12.19 19.35
CA SER A 88 22.75 -13.22 19.71
C SER A 88 23.31 -14.34 20.60
N ARG A 89 24.64 -14.54 20.59
CA ARG A 89 25.32 -15.56 21.40
C ARG A 89 25.72 -15.07 22.80
N ARG A 90 25.75 -13.75 23.02
CA ARG A 90 26.07 -13.11 24.32
C ARG A 90 24.86 -12.50 25.02
N LEU A 91 23.66 -12.79 24.54
CA LEU A 91 22.39 -12.44 25.20
C LEU A 91 22.23 -13.29 26.48
N SER A 92 23.02 -12.89 27.48
CA SER A 92 23.06 -13.48 28.81
C SER A 92 21.66 -13.51 29.43
N TRP A 93 21.38 -14.53 30.24
CA TRP A 93 20.08 -14.78 30.87
C TRP A 93 19.44 -13.52 31.47
N LYS A 94 20.26 -12.58 31.95
CA LYS A 94 19.83 -11.26 32.47
C LYS A 94 18.92 -10.49 31.50
N ILE A 95 19.17 -10.55 30.19
CA ILE A 95 18.37 -9.83 29.19
C ILE A 95 17.05 -10.57 28.88
N ARG A 96 17.06 -11.92 28.94
CA ARG A 96 15.82 -12.72 28.83
C ARG A 96 14.87 -12.45 30.00
N PHE A 97 15.39 -12.32 31.21
CA PHE A 97 14.60 -11.93 32.38
C PHE A 97 14.07 -10.50 32.29
N ALA A 98 14.90 -9.54 31.87
CA ALA A 98 14.48 -8.15 31.72
C ALA A 98 13.32 -7.97 30.72
N MET A 99 13.37 -8.65 29.57
CA MET A 99 12.28 -8.62 28.58
C MET A 99 10.98 -9.23 29.12
N GLY A 100 11.06 -10.34 29.86
CA GLY A 100 9.88 -10.95 30.49
C GLY A 100 9.20 -10.03 31.50
N VAL A 101 9.98 -9.35 32.34
CA VAL A 101 9.47 -8.39 33.33
C VAL A 101 8.81 -7.20 32.63
N ALA A 102 9.43 -6.65 31.59
CA ALA A 102 8.86 -5.53 30.84
C ALA A 102 7.52 -5.87 30.18
N VAL A 103 7.39 -7.06 29.58
CA VAL A 103 6.13 -7.51 28.95
C VAL A 103 5.02 -7.69 29.98
N VAL A 104 5.33 -8.24 31.16
CA VAL A 104 4.34 -8.38 32.24
C VAL A 104 3.91 -7.02 32.77
N ILE A 105 4.83 -6.05 32.90
CA ILE A 105 4.50 -4.69 33.32
C ILE A 105 3.61 -4.01 32.29
N ILE A 106 3.95 -4.08 31.00
CA ILE A 106 3.15 -3.48 29.92
C ILE A 106 1.77 -4.12 29.84
N PHE A 107 1.70 -5.46 29.93
CA PHE A 107 0.42 -6.18 29.93
C PHE A 107 -0.41 -5.83 31.17
N SER A 108 0.21 -5.72 32.34
CA SER A 108 -0.43 -5.27 33.57
C SER A 108 -0.98 -3.84 33.40
N ILE A 109 -0.20 -2.91 32.86
CA ILE A 109 -0.66 -1.54 32.59
C ILE A 109 -1.85 -1.54 31.62
N LEU A 110 -1.79 -2.29 30.51
CA LEU A 110 -2.87 -2.37 29.52
C LEU A 110 -4.15 -2.99 30.07
N VAL A 111 -4.04 -3.98 30.97
CA VAL A 111 -5.20 -4.65 31.59
C VAL A 111 -5.78 -3.84 32.75
N PHE A 112 -4.93 -3.19 33.56
CA PHE A 112 -5.36 -2.46 34.77
C PHE A 112 -5.74 -0.99 34.51
N TYR A 113 -5.27 -0.40 33.42
CA TYR A 113 -5.65 0.95 33.00
C TYR A 113 -6.45 0.94 31.68
N PRO A 114 -7.67 0.37 31.64
CA PRO A 114 -8.56 0.56 30.52
C PRO A 114 -9.17 1.96 30.63
N GLY A 115 -8.46 2.97 30.13
CA GLY A 115 -9.03 4.29 29.88
C GLY A 115 -8.32 5.44 30.57
N HIS A 116 -7.35 6.04 29.88
CA HIS A 116 -7.33 7.49 29.73
C HIS A 116 -6.43 7.91 28.55
N GLU A 117 -6.89 7.73 27.33
CA GLU A 117 -6.38 8.53 26.21
C GLU A 117 -7.56 8.87 25.31
N LYS A 118 -8.21 10.00 25.62
CA LYS A 118 -9.00 10.71 24.62
C LYS A 118 -7.98 11.21 23.61
N ILE A 119 -7.97 10.62 22.42
CA ILE A 119 -7.26 11.19 21.28
C ILE A 119 -7.92 12.54 21.02
N GLU A 120 -7.26 13.59 21.47
CA GLU A 120 -7.57 14.97 21.12
C GLU A 120 -7.26 15.10 19.63
N TYR A 121 -8.29 14.91 18.81
CA TYR A 121 -8.20 15.11 17.37
C TYR A 121 -8.07 16.61 17.15
N ASP A 122 -6.84 17.06 16.92
CA ASP A 122 -6.52 18.43 16.55
C ASP A 122 -7.21 18.75 15.22
N GLN A 123 -8.42 19.29 15.28
CA GLN A 123 -9.04 19.95 14.15
C GLN A 123 -8.29 21.26 13.94
N GLN A 124 -7.23 21.23 13.13
CA GLN A 124 -6.77 22.45 12.45
C GLN A 124 -7.92 22.99 11.59
N ILE A 125 -8.66 23.93 12.16
CA ILE A 125 -9.62 24.76 11.44
C ILE A 125 -8.78 25.76 10.64
N TYR A 126 -8.57 25.49 9.35
CA TYR A 126 -8.00 26.49 8.46
C TYR A 126 -8.86 27.74 8.50
N THR A 127 -8.24 28.87 8.79
CA THR A 127 -8.93 30.15 8.74
C THR A 127 -9.29 30.49 7.29
N ILE A 128 -10.38 31.24 7.09
CA ILE A 128 -10.82 31.63 5.73
C ILE A 128 -9.68 32.35 4.99
N GLU A 129 -8.84 33.10 5.70
CA GLU A 129 -7.68 33.80 5.15
C GLU A 129 -6.61 32.84 4.60
N GLU A 130 -6.35 31.71 5.26
CA GLU A 130 -5.41 30.70 4.78
C GLU A 130 -5.91 30.00 3.52
N ILE A 131 -7.24 29.79 3.43
CA ILE A 131 -7.90 29.21 2.26
C ILE A 131 -7.83 30.18 1.07
N GLU A 132 -8.08 31.47 1.29
CA GLU A 132 -7.98 32.48 0.22
C GLU A 132 -6.54 32.67 -0.28
N LYS A 133 -5.57 32.60 0.63
CA LYS A 133 -4.15 32.70 0.26
C LYS A 133 -3.73 31.51 -0.60
N ALA A 134 -4.06 30.29 -0.18
CA ALA A 134 -3.76 29.09 -0.96
C ALA A 134 -4.40 29.13 -2.36
N LYS A 135 -5.60 29.71 -2.48
CA LYS A 135 -6.28 29.87 -3.78
C LYS A 135 -5.54 30.82 -4.72
N LYS A 136 -5.05 31.96 -4.21
CA LYS A 136 -4.25 32.90 -5.00
C LYS A 136 -2.93 32.30 -5.48
N ASP A 137 -2.28 31.50 -4.63
CA ASP A 137 -1.00 30.87 -4.98
C ASP A 137 -1.14 29.82 -6.09
N VAL A 138 -2.32 29.19 -6.22
CA VAL A 138 -2.63 28.24 -7.31
C VAL A 138 -3.03 28.94 -8.61
N GLU A 139 -3.70 30.10 -8.55
CA GLU A 139 -4.11 30.85 -9.75
C GLU A 139 -2.93 31.56 -10.45
N LEU A 140 -1.76 31.67 -9.79
CA LEU A 140 -0.55 32.29 -10.31
C LEU A 140 0.52 31.29 -10.81
N ALA A 141 0.23 29.98 -10.74
CA ALA A 141 1.10 28.89 -11.22
C ALA A 141 0.59 28.32 -12.55
#